data_AF-A0A9C9JNJ2-F1
#
_entry.id   AF-A0A9C9JNJ2-F1
#
_cell.length_a   1.000
_cell.length_b   1.000
_cell.length_c   1.000
_cell.angle_alpha   90.00
_cell.angle_beta   90.00
_cell.angle_gamma   90.00
#
_symmetry.space_group_name_H-M   'P 1'
#
loop_
_entity.id
_entity.type
_entity.pdbx_description
1 polymer ?
#
loop_
_entity_poly.entity_id
_entity_poly.type
_entity_poly.pdbx_seq_one_letter_code
_entity_poly.pdbx_strand_id
1 'polypeptide(L)'
;MNINVEVDSPKEKWLKMSGDFSWLVQTDVYNNTFIKCEKDNGLAYLHNNDDLHYFTNFTGTKYSPLFWFFVALFKVPIGFLPNSRINDSIPINLMFSGILKFLQDFVAPVYLFLNIDYQLVMKDAGDILSSGDIEMKAEINKKILGKTVNTYEIDIKISQENRLQVSVNFNEAKINITCQNELESR
;
A
#
# COMPACT_ATOMS: atom_id res chain seq x y z
N MET A 1 -14.28 4.83 8.37
CA MET A 1 -14.05 5.04 6.92
C MET A 1 -14.68 3.87 6.17
N ASN A 2 -15.43 4.16 5.10
CA ASN A 2 -16.10 3.14 4.29
C ASN A 2 -15.22 2.78 3.10
N ILE A 3 -14.95 1.48 2.94
CA ILE A 3 -14.04 0.95 1.93
C ILE A 3 -14.82 0.00 1.05
N ASN A 4 -14.85 0.30 -0.25
CA ASN A 4 -15.38 -0.59 -1.26
C ASN A 4 -14.22 -1.18 -2.08
N VAL A 5 -14.28 -2.49 -2.32
CA VAL A 5 -13.22 -3.24 -3.00
C VAL A 5 -13.80 -4.04 -4.14
N GLU A 6 -13.23 -3.84 -5.33
CA GLU A 6 -13.56 -4.59 -6.53
C GLU A 6 -12.31 -5.31 -7.02
N VAL A 7 -12.42 -6.62 -7.25
CA VAL A 7 -11.33 -7.44 -7.75
C VAL A 7 -11.74 -8.15 -9.02
N ASP A 8 -10.89 -8.01 -10.05
CA ASP A 8 -10.93 -8.82 -11.27
C ASP A 8 -9.74 -9.79 -11.26
N SER A 9 -10.02 -11.10 -11.32
CA SER A 9 -9.00 -12.14 -11.25
C SER A 9 -9.55 -13.50 -11.69
N PRO A 10 -8.77 -14.30 -12.45
CA PRO A 10 -9.11 -15.69 -12.74
C PRO A 10 -8.96 -16.62 -11.52
N LYS A 11 -8.29 -16.20 -10.44
CA LYS A 11 -8.07 -17.01 -9.22
C LYS A 11 -9.05 -16.63 -8.12
N GLU A 12 -9.78 -17.61 -7.60
CA GLU A 12 -10.80 -17.47 -6.54
C GLU A 12 -10.26 -16.80 -5.26
N LYS A 13 -9.01 -17.06 -4.90
CA LYS A 13 -8.37 -16.47 -3.70
C LYS A 13 -8.38 -14.93 -3.71
N TRP A 14 -8.30 -14.31 -4.88
CA TRP A 14 -8.32 -12.85 -5.03
C TRP A 14 -9.75 -12.32 -5.05
N LEU A 15 -10.68 -13.03 -5.71
CA LEU A 15 -12.10 -12.65 -5.76
C LEU A 15 -12.74 -12.57 -4.38
N LYS A 16 -12.28 -13.39 -3.41
CA LYS A 16 -12.73 -13.34 -2.01
C LYS A 16 -12.45 -12.02 -1.30
N MET A 17 -11.59 -11.17 -1.84
CA MET A 17 -11.27 -9.86 -1.28
C MET A 17 -12.28 -8.78 -1.66
N SER A 18 -13.13 -9.02 -2.67
CA SER A 18 -14.15 -8.06 -3.10
C SER A 18 -15.22 -7.85 -2.02
N GLY A 19 -15.79 -6.66 -2.01
CA GLY A 19 -16.90 -6.27 -1.14
C GLY A 19 -16.58 -5.07 -0.26
N ASP A 20 -17.44 -4.84 0.73
CA ASP A 20 -17.36 -3.68 1.60
C ASP A 20 -16.66 -4.00 2.93
N PHE A 21 -15.93 -3.00 3.43
CA PHE A 21 -15.12 -3.02 4.64
C PHE A 21 -15.27 -1.70 5.39
N SER A 22 -15.11 -1.76 6.71
CA SER A 22 -15.03 -0.58 7.57
C SER A 22 -13.66 -0.54 8.23
N TRP A 23 -12.96 0.58 8.05
CA TRP A 23 -11.68 0.83 8.69
C TRP A 23 -11.78 1.94 9.72
N LEU A 24 -11.16 1.69 10.87
CA LEU A 24 -11.07 2.63 11.99
C LEU A 24 -9.63 3.08 12.15
N VAL A 25 -9.43 4.38 12.30
CA VAL A 25 -8.14 4.95 12.69
C VAL A 25 -8.11 5.04 14.21
N GLN A 26 -7.11 4.44 14.83
CA GLN A 26 -6.97 4.34 16.28
C GLN A 26 -5.53 4.64 16.71
N THR A 27 -5.36 4.86 18.00
CA THR A 27 -4.06 5.08 18.64
C THR A 27 -3.92 4.13 19.82
N ASP A 28 -2.76 3.48 19.95
CA ASP A 28 -2.48 2.59 21.07
C ASP A 28 -1.97 3.34 22.32
N VAL A 29 -1.72 2.61 23.41
CA VAL A 29 -1.21 3.17 24.68
C VAL A 29 0.19 3.77 24.59
N TYR A 30 0.91 3.53 23.49
CA TYR A 30 2.24 4.06 23.20
C TYR A 30 2.20 5.22 22.18
N ASN A 31 1.02 5.75 21.89
CA ASN A 31 0.78 6.79 20.89
C ASN A 31 1.11 6.39 19.44
N ASN A 32 1.14 5.08 19.12
CA ASN A 32 1.26 4.64 17.74
C ASN A 32 -0.12 4.71 17.06
N THR A 33 -0.19 5.41 15.93
CA THR A 33 -1.41 5.46 15.11
C THR A 33 -1.48 4.24 14.19
N PHE A 34 -2.64 3.63 14.06
CA PHE A 34 -2.87 2.50 13.18
C PHE A 34 -4.27 2.50 12.58
N ILE A 35 -4.40 1.87 11.42
CA ILE A 35 -5.67 1.57 10.77
C ILE A 35 -6.03 0.13 11.11
N LYS A 36 -7.23 -0.10 11.64
CA LYS A 36 -7.80 -1.41 11.90
C LYS A 36 -8.94 -1.71 10.94
N CYS A 37 -8.91 -2.88 10.32
CA CYS A 37 -10.04 -3.41 9.57
C CYS A 37 -10.94 -4.23 10.49
N GLU A 38 -12.21 -3.84 10.62
CA GLU A 38 -13.17 -4.50 11.51
C GLU A 38 -13.56 -5.93 11.04
N LYS A 39 -13.45 -6.19 9.73
CA LYS A 39 -13.89 -7.46 9.12
C LYS A 39 -12.88 -8.59 9.24
N ASP A 40 -11.58 -8.29 9.09
CA ASP A 40 -10.51 -9.28 9.08
C ASP A 40 -9.46 -9.09 10.18
N ASN A 41 -9.63 -8.10 11.05
CA ASN A 41 -8.73 -7.72 12.14
C ASN A 41 -7.29 -7.35 11.68
N GLY A 42 -7.11 -7.00 10.40
CA GLY A 42 -5.85 -6.46 9.92
C GLY A 42 -5.51 -5.13 10.59
N LEU A 43 -4.23 -4.92 10.90
CA LEU A 43 -3.70 -3.68 11.48
C LEU A 43 -2.57 -3.14 10.60
N ALA A 44 -2.64 -1.87 10.22
CA ALA A 44 -1.60 -1.16 9.50
C ALA A 44 -1.13 0.05 10.32
N TYR A 45 0.09 -0.02 10.85
CA TYR A 45 0.68 1.04 11.66
C TYR A 45 1.29 2.11 10.77
N LEU A 46 0.92 3.36 11.03
CA LEU A 46 1.39 4.52 10.28
C LEU A 46 2.06 5.51 11.19
N HIS A 47 3.08 6.15 10.65
CA HIS A 47 3.75 7.27 11.28
C HIS A 47 3.68 8.46 10.33
N ASN A 48 3.44 9.62 10.92
CA ASN A 48 3.51 10.90 10.24
C ASN A 48 4.61 11.72 10.92
N ASN A 49 5.60 12.16 10.15
CA ASN A 49 6.48 13.24 10.56
C ASN A 49 6.28 14.42 9.60
N ASP A 50 6.83 15.59 9.92
CA ASP A 50 6.55 16.83 9.18
C ASP A 50 6.85 16.76 7.66
N ASP A 51 7.62 15.76 7.20
CA ASP A 51 8.03 15.58 5.81
C ASP A 51 7.40 14.35 5.12
N LEU A 52 7.03 13.31 5.87
CA LEU A 52 6.68 11.98 5.35
C LEU A 52 5.53 11.34 6.12
N HIS A 53 4.58 10.79 5.36
CA HIS A 53 3.67 9.75 5.81
C HIS A 53 4.22 8.40 5.41
N TYR A 54 4.37 7.47 6.35
CA TYR A 54 4.83 6.13 6.01
C TYR A 54 4.24 5.07 6.93
N PHE A 55 4.04 3.88 6.39
CA PHE A 55 3.68 2.73 7.17
C PHE A 55 4.92 2.03 7.72
N THR A 56 4.81 1.53 8.95
CA THR A 56 5.93 0.89 9.66
C THR A 56 5.75 -0.61 9.78
N ASN A 57 4.52 -1.06 10.03
CA ASN A 57 4.24 -2.46 10.25
C ASN A 57 2.82 -2.83 9.81
N PHE A 58 2.66 -4.09 9.44
CA PHE A 58 1.37 -4.68 9.08
C PHE A 58 1.18 -6.02 9.77
N THR A 59 0.02 -6.20 10.40
CA THR A 59 -0.42 -7.47 10.98
C THR A 59 -1.68 -7.92 10.26
N GLY A 60 -1.66 -9.09 9.63
CA GLY A 60 -2.82 -9.64 8.93
C GLY A 60 -2.42 -10.52 7.75
N THR A 61 -3.40 -10.80 6.88
CA THR A 61 -3.18 -11.57 5.66
C THR A 61 -2.85 -10.66 4.48
N LYS A 62 -1.96 -11.10 3.58
CA LYS A 62 -1.69 -10.42 2.30
C LYS A 62 -2.86 -10.46 1.31
N TYR A 63 -3.85 -11.31 1.59
CA TYR A 63 -5.11 -11.39 0.85
C TYR A 63 -6.18 -10.55 1.57
N SER A 64 -5.82 -9.33 1.99
CA SER A 64 -6.73 -8.36 2.57
C SER A 64 -6.59 -7.02 1.83
N PRO A 65 -7.67 -6.24 1.69
CA PRO A 65 -7.58 -4.92 1.07
C PRO A 65 -6.67 -3.96 1.86
N LEU A 66 -6.68 -4.05 3.19
CA LEU A 66 -5.84 -3.20 4.04
C LEU A 66 -4.34 -3.46 3.82
N PHE A 67 -3.96 -4.70 3.51
CA PHE A 67 -2.58 -5.01 3.11
C PHE A 67 -2.18 -4.25 1.84
N TRP A 68 -3.00 -4.31 0.79
CA TRP A 68 -2.67 -3.64 -0.48
C TRP A 68 -2.67 -2.13 -0.37
N PHE A 69 -3.52 -1.57 0.48
CA PHE A 69 -3.49 -0.16 0.84
C PHE A 69 -2.18 0.21 1.56
N PHE A 70 -1.77 -0.57 2.57
CA PHE A 70 -0.51 -0.40 3.29
C PHE A 70 0.69 -0.43 2.34
N VAL A 71 0.73 -1.37 1.39
CA VAL A 71 1.84 -1.51 0.46
C VAL A 71 1.83 -0.39 -0.59
N ALA A 72 0.66 0.02 -1.10
CA ALA A 72 0.53 1.10 -2.07
C ALA A 72 1.08 2.44 -1.54
N LEU A 73 0.69 2.78 -0.32
CA LEU A 73 1.04 4.02 0.37
C LEU A 73 2.19 3.84 1.36
N PHE A 74 3.06 2.85 1.15
CA PHE A 74 4.11 2.46 2.10
C PHE A 74 4.95 3.65 2.58
N LYS A 75 5.28 4.58 1.67
CA LYS A 75 5.98 5.82 2.00
C LYS A 75 5.62 6.93 1.01
N VAL A 76 5.04 8.01 1.53
CA VAL A 76 4.49 9.13 0.76
C VAL A 76 5.07 10.45 1.30
N PRO A 77 5.67 11.30 0.46
CA PRO A 77 6.15 12.61 0.87
C PRO A 77 4.97 13.58 1.02
N ILE A 78 5.01 14.45 2.03
CA ILE A 78 4.00 15.50 2.22
C ILE A 78 4.22 16.64 1.22
N GLY A 79 5.48 16.91 0.86
CA GLY A 79 5.84 17.89 -0.15
C GLY A 79 5.52 17.41 -1.56
N PHE A 80 4.59 18.09 -2.23
CA PHE A 80 4.27 17.83 -3.63
C PHE A 80 5.26 18.55 -4.55
N LEU A 81 6.17 17.79 -5.15
CA LEU A 81 6.97 18.26 -6.28
C LEU A 81 6.62 17.40 -7.51
N PRO A 82 6.07 17.97 -8.59
CA PRO A 82 5.76 17.22 -9.80
C PRO A 82 6.95 16.43 -10.31
N ASN A 83 6.70 15.18 -10.71
CA ASN A 83 7.72 14.24 -11.20
C ASN A 83 8.80 13.88 -10.16
N SER A 84 8.61 14.21 -8.88
CA SER A 84 9.46 13.68 -7.81
C SER A 84 9.27 12.18 -7.67
N ARG A 85 10.35 11.53 -7.25
CA ARG A 85 10.44 10.08 -7.13
C ARG A 85 11.05 9.71 -5.79
N ILE A 86 10.41 8.77 -5.11
CA ILE A 86 10.98 8.05 -3.96
C ILE A 86 11.37 6.66 -4.44
N ASN A 87 12.58 6.23 -4.09
CA ASN A 87 12.99 4.84 -4.17
C ASN A 87 13.25 4.35 -2.75
N ASP A 88 12.64 3.24 -2.37
CA ASP A 88 12.81 2.60 -1.07
C ASP A 88 12.80 1.07 -1.23
N SER A 89 12.97 0.33 -0.13
CA SER A 89 12.84 -1.12 -0.10
C SER A 89 11.84 -1.53 0.97
N ILE A 90 10.82 -2.28 0.58
CA ILE A 90 9.87 -2.84 1.55
C ILE A 90 10.54 -4.01 2.28
N PRO A 91 10.47 -4.08 3.62
CA PRO A 91 10.95 -5.23 4.37
C PRO A 91 10.37 -6.56 3.85
N ILE A 92 11.25 -7.50 3.54
CA ILE A 92 10.89 -8.80 2.95
C ILE A 92 9.84 -9.57 3.76
N ASN A 93 9.82 -9.40 5.08
CA ASN A 93 8.91 -10.06 6.02
C ASN A 93 7.44 -9.64 5.82
N LEU A 94 7.18 -8.52 5.15
CA LEU A 94 5.83 -8.04 4.88
C LEU A 94 5.20 -8.73 3.66
N MET A 95 6.00 -9.22 2.72
CA MET A 95 5.53 -9.70 1.39
C MET A 95 6.02 -11.12 1.03
N PHE A 96 7.02 -11.64 1.73
CA PHE A 96 7.44 -13.04 1.68
C PHE A 96 7.00 -13.78 2.94
N SER A 97 6.30 -14.89 2.75
CA SER A 97 5.87 -15.82 3.80
C SER A 97 6.55 -17.18 3.62
N GLY A 98 6.90 -17.86 4.71
CA GLY A 98 7.27 -19.28 4.72
C GLY A 98 8.76 -19.60 4.52
N ILE A 99 9.05 -20.76 3.91
CA ILE A 99 10.37 -21.42 3.84
C ILE A 99 11.46 -20.56 3.18
N LEU A 100 11.11 -19.71 2.21
CA LEU A 100 12.08 -18.81 1.58
C LEU A 100 12.66 -17.78 2.56
N LYS A 101 11.87 -17.31 3.53
CA LYS A 101 12.34 -16.40 4.58
C LYS A 101 13.33 -17.11 5.50
N PHE A 102 13.03 -18.36 5.88
CA PHE A 102 13.93 -19.18 6.70
C PHE A 102 15.26 -19.46 5.98
N LEU A 103 15.21 -19.75 4.67
CA LEU A 103 16.42 -19.94 3.88
C LEU A 103 17.22 -18.64 3.74
N GLN A 104 16.54 -17.50 3.66
CA GLN A 104 17.22 -16.21 3.70
C GLN A 104 17.88 -15.96 5.05
N ASP A 105 17.22 -16.17 6.17
CA ASP A 105 17.82 -15.94 7.50
C ASP A 105 19.09 -16.81 7.72
N PHE A 106 19.14 -17.99 7.10
CA PHE A 106 20.32 -18.87 7.13
C PHE A 106 21.48 -18.39 6.22
N VAL A 107 21.17 -17.81 5.06
CA VAL A 107 22.16 -17.39 4.05
C VAL A 107 22.50 -15.89 4.12
N ALA A 108 21.68 -15.09 4.83
CA ALA A 108 21.81 -13.64 4.99
C ALA A 108 23.19 -13.15 5.44
N PRO A 109 23.97 -13.89 6.27
CA PRO A 109 25.34 -13.49 6.60
C PRO A 109 26.27 -13.43 5.37
N VAL A 110 25.92 -14.10 4.28
CA VAL A 110 26.75 -14.23 3.07
C VAL A 110 26.10 -13.54 1.87
N TYR A 111 24.77 -13.65 1.70
CA TYR A 111 24.07 -13.06 0.55
C TYR A 111 22.57 -12.83 0.80
N LEU A 112 22.10 -11.58 0.61
CA LEU A 112 20.69 -11.21 0.64
C LEU A 112 20.05 -11.40 -0.75
N PHE A 113 19.47 -12.58 -0.98
CA PHE A 113 18.91 -12.92 -2.30
C PHE A 113 17.45 -12.47 -2.53
N LEU A 114 16.68 -12.13 -1.49
CA LEU A 114 15.34 -11.56 -1.67
C LEU A 114 15.38 -10.06 -1.43
N ASN A 115 14.80 -9.31 -2.37
CA ASN A 115 14.67 -7.86 -2.29
C ASN A 115 13.29 -7.44 -2.79
N ILE A 116 12.76 -6.35 -2.26
CA ILE A 116 11.49 -5.76 -2.70
C ILE A 116 11.72 -4.28 -2.91
N ASP A 117 11.93 -3.90 -4.17
CA ASP A 117 12.12 -2.50 -4.50
C ASP A 117 10.76 -1.82 -4.57
N TYR A 118 10.62 -0.69 -3.89
CA TYR A 118 9.46 0.18 -3.93
C TYR A 118 9.85 1.50 -4.59
N GLN A 119 9.04 1.93 -5.54
CA GLN A 119 9.16 3.25 -6.14
C GLN A 119 7.82 3.95 -6.09
N LEU A 120 7.80 5.22 -5.70
CA LEU A 120 6.63 6.10 -5.79
C LEU A 120 7.00 7.31 -6.64
N VAL A 121 6.13 7.66 -7.59
CA VAL A 121 6.27 8.83 -8.45
C VAL A 121 5.04 9.71 -8.30
N MET A 122 5.25 10.99 -7.99
CA MET A 122 4.19 12.00 -8.01
C MET A 122 3.97 12.44 -9.46
N LYS A 123 2.76 12.28 -10.00
CA LYS A 123 2.45 12.80 -11.32
C LYS A 123 2.15 14.29 -11.24
N ASP A 124 2.49 15.01 -12.29
CA ASP A 124 2.11 16.41 -12.45
C ASP A 124 0.58 16.54 -12.45
N ALA A 125 0.03 17.17 -11.42
CA ALA A 125 -1.34 17.66 -11.43
C ALA A 125 -1.28 18.93 -12.27
N GLY A 126 -1.94 18.95 -13.43
CA GLY A 126 -1.81 20.02 -14.42
C GLY A 126 -1.94 21.42 -13.82
N ASP A 127 -1.25 22.37 -14.46
CA ASP A 127 -1.08 23.80 -14.15
C ASP A 127 -0.97 24.17 -12.67
N ILE A 128 0.07 24.95 -12.33
CA ILE A 128 0.53 25.30 -10.96
C ILE A 128 -0.57 26.03 -10.12
N LEU A 129 -1.68 26.39 -10.75
CA LEU A 129 -2.83 27.11 -10.20
C LEU A 129 -4.07 26.23 -10.00
N SER A 130 -4.11 25.00 -10.54
CA SER A 130 -5.20 24.06 -10.30
C SER A 130 -4.92 23.30 -9.02
N SER A 131 -5.54 23.74 -7.92
CA SER A 131 -5.86 22.87 -6.80
C SER A 131 -6.77 21.76 -7.32
N GLY A 132 -6.21 20.69 -7.88
CA GLY A 132 -6.94 19.59 -8.51
C GLY A 132 -6.24 18.28 -8.17
N ASP A 133 -7.01 17.22 -8.01
CA ASP A 133 -6.65 15.85 -7.65
C ASP A 133 -5.13 15.48 -7.66
N ILE A 134 -4.67 14.84 -6.58
CA ILE A 134 -3.31 14.32 -6.50
C ILE A 134 -3.27 12.94 -7.15
N GLU A 135 -2.36 12.75 -8.11
CA GLU A 135 -2.08 11.44 -8.71
C GLU A 135 -0.68 10.95 -8.39
N MET A 136 -0.57 9.68 -8.01
CA MET A 136 0.69 9.01 -7.75
C MET A 136 0.72 7.66 -8.44
N LYS A 137 1.92 7.21 -8.78
CA LYS A 137 2.19 5.86 -9.27
C LYS A 137 3.20 5.18 -8.38
N ALA A 138 2.84 4.06 -7.78
CA ALA A 138 3.77 3.18 -7.12
C ALA A 138 4.08 1.95 -7.99
N GLU A 139 5.33 1.50 -7.95
CA GLU A 139 5.79 0.26 -8.57
C GLU A 139 6.54 -0.56 -7.53
N ILE A 140 6.24 -1.85 -7.49
CA ILE A 140 6.83 -2.77 -6.51
C ILE A 140 7.39 -3.98 -7.23
N ASN A 141 8.71 -4.14 -7.16
CA ASN A 141 9.42 -5.21 -7.81
C ASN A 141 9.91 -6.24 -6.80
N LYS A 142 9.30 -7.42 -6.84
CA LYS A 142 9.73 -8.57 -6.05
C LYS A 142 10.88 -9.26 -6.76
N LYS A 143 12.06 -9.29 -6.14
CA LYS A 143 13.27 -9.89 -6.72
C LYS A 143 13.74 -11.11 -5.94
N ILE A 144 14.17 -12.15 -6.67
CA ILE A 144 14.81 -13.35 -6.14
C ILE A 144 16.11 -13.57 -6.92
N LEU A 145 17.24 -13.65 -6.22
CA LEU A 145 18.59 -13.77 -6.81
C LEU A 145 18.85 -12.69 -7.88
N GLY A 146 18.43 -11.46 -7.59
CA GLY A 146 18.57 -10.30 -8.49
C GLY A 146 17.59 -10.26 -9.67
N LYS A 147 16.79 -11.30 -9.91
CA LYS A 147 15.79 -11.34 -10.99
C LYS A 147 14.42 -10.92 -10.47
N THR A 148 13.75 -10.01 -11.18
CA THR A 148 12.36 -9.65 -10.89
C THR A 148 11.45 -10.83 -11.21
N VAL A 149 10.75 -11.34 -10.20
CA VAL A 149 9.80 -12.46 -10.32
C VAL A 149 8.34 -12.00 -10.34
N ASN A 150 8.06 -10.83 -9.78
CA ASN A 150 6.75 -10.21 -9.87
C ASN A 150 6.85 -8.69 -9.79
N THR A 151 5.97 -8.01 -10.50
CA THR A 151 5.83 -6.56 -10.48
C THR A 151 4.39 -6.21 -10.16
N TYR A 152 4.22 -5.24 -9.27
CA TYR A 152 2.91 -4.68 -8.94
C TYR A 152 2.93 -3.21 -9.34
N GLU A 153 2.05 -2.86 -10.26
CA GLU A 153 1.82 -1.49 -10.71
C GLU A 153 0.63 -0.93 -9.94
N ILE A 154 0.77 0.25 -9.35
CA ILE A 154 -0.22 0.82 -8.46
C ILE A 154 -0.49 2.26 -8.87
N ASP A 155 -1.72 2.56 -9.26
CA ASP A 155 -2.20 3.93 -9.44
C ASP A 155 -2.94 4.38 -8.17
N ILE A 156 -2.60 5.56 -7.67
CA ILE A 156 -3.22 6.16 -6.50
C ILE A 156 -3.77 7.53 -6.90
N LYS A 157 -5.03 7.78 -6.59
CA LYS A 157 -5.70 9.06 -6.84
C LYS A 157 -6.36 9.58 -5.57
N ILE A 158 -6.06 10.83 -5.22
CA ILE A 158 -6.69 11.54 -4.11
C ILE A 158 -7.51 12.67 -4.72
N SER A 159 -8.83 12.60 -4.59
CA SER A 159 -9.74 13.61 -5.11
C SER A 159 -10.17 14.59 -4.02
N GLN A 160 -10.53 15.82 -4.39
CA GLN A 160 -10.99 16.84 -3.44
C GLN A 160 -12.27 16.47 -2.68
N GLU A 161 -13.05 15.52 -3.18
CA GLU A 161 -14.25 14.99 -2.54
C GLU A 161 -13.96 14.00 -1.38
N ASN A 162 -12.80 14.10 -0.72
CA ASN A 162 -12.35 13.15 0.33
C ASN A 162 -12.37 11.68 -0.13
N ARG A 163 -12.13 11.46 -1.41
CA ARG A 163 -12.11 10.12 -2.02
C ARG A 163 -10.68 9.75 -2.36
N LEU A 164 -10.24 8.62 -1.82
CA LEU A 164 -8.95 8.03 -2.14
C LEU A 164 -9.17 6.72 -2.88
N GLN A 165 -8.52 6.57 -4.02
CA GLN A 165 -8.61 5.38 -4.86
C GLN A 165 -7.22 4.77 -5.04
N VAL A 166 -7.14 3.46 -4.87
CA VAL A 166 -5.92 2.68 -5.09
C VAL A 166 -6.25 1.54 -6.05
N SER A 167 -5.59 1.53 -7.19
CA SER A 167 -5.73 0.48 -8.21
C SER A 167 -4.43 -0.27 -8.33
N VAL A 168 -4.41 -1.53 -7.89
CA VAL A 168 -3.26 -2.44 -7.98
C VAL A 168 -3.46 -3.36 -9.18
N ASN A 169 -2.46 -3.43 -10.05
CA ASN A 169 -2.44 -4.29 -11.23
C ASN A 169 -1.21 -5.19 -11.21
N PHE A 170 -1.42 -6.48 -11.42
CA PHE A 170 -0.36 -7.48 -11.57
C PHE A 170 -0.88 -8.70 -12.32
N ASN A 171 0.02 -9.62 -12.65
CA ASN A 171 -0.25 -10.78 -13.49
C ASN A 171 -1.41 -11.68 -13.05
N GLU A 172 -1.80 -11.69 -11.76
CA GLU A 172 -2.89 -12.55 -11.27
C GLU A 172 -4.19 -11.81 -11.01
N ALA A 173 -4.20 -10.50 -10.84
CA ALA A 173 -5.40 -9.75 -10.45
C ALA A 173 -5.27 -8.25 -10.70
N LYS A 174 -6.43 -7.60 -10.84
CA LYS A 174 -6.61 -6.16 -10.70
C LYS A 174 -7.48 -5.89 -9.49
N ILE A 175 -6.99 -5.12 -8.53
CA ILE A 175 -7.65 -4.80 -7.26
C ILE A 175 -7.89 -3.30 -7.22
N ASN A 176 -9.15 -2.87 -7.14
CA ASN A 176 -9.52 -1.47 -6.94
C ASN A 176 -10.06 -1.30 -5.52
N ILE A 177 -9.49 -0.36 -4.78
CA ILE A 177 -9.88 0.00 -3.43
C ILE A 177 -10.33 1.45 -3.46
N THR A 178 -11.57 1.71 -3.10
CA THR A 178 -12.12 3.07 -2.95
C THR A 178 -12.39 3.33 -1.48
N CYS A 179 -11.73 4.34 -0.93
CA CYS A 179 -11.92 4.81 0.44
C CYS A 179 -12.69 6.13 0.42
N GLN A 180 -13.75 6.20 1.24
CA GLN A 180 -14.53 7.41 1.45
C GLN A 180 -14.71 7.63 2.95
N ASN A 181 -14.45 8.86 3.41
CA ASN A 181 -14.81 9.23 4.77
C ASN A 181 -16.31 9.53 4.83
N GLU A 182 -16.95 9.25 5.97
CA GLU A 182 -18.30 9.76 6.20
C GLU A 182 -18.17 11.27 6.34
N LEU A 183 -18.88 12.02 5.50
CA LEU A 183 -19.08 13.44 5.73
C LEU A 183 -19.76 13.55 7.09
N GLU A 184 -19.11 14.17 8.08
CA GLU A 184 -19.83 14.63 9.26
C GLU A 184 -20.99 15.51 8.75
N SER A 185 -22.21 15.00 8.83
CA SER A 185 -23.40 15.81 8.62
C SER A 185 -23.43 16.84 9.73
N ARG A 186 -22.81 17.99 9.49
CA ARG A 186 -23.03 19.21 10.28
C ARG A 186 -24.46 19.71 10.09
#